data_AF-A0A7X8UXH6-F1
#
_entry.id   AF-A0A7X8UXH6-F1
#
_cell.length_a   1.000
_cell.length_b   1.000
_cell.length_c   1.000
_cell.angle_alpha   90.00
_cell.angle_beta   90.00
_cell.angle_gamma   90.00
#
_symmetry.space_group_name_H-M   'P 1'
#
loop_
_entity.id
_entity.type
_entity.pdbx_description
1 polymer ?
#
loop_
_entity_poly.entity_id
_entity_poly.type
_entity_poly.pdbx_seq_one_letter_code
_entity_poly.pdbx_strand_id
1 'polypeptide(L)'
;MRTITGPSELIRGEIDCFLQAARRRSEYDPVPRRRTDRRYHRSWPLQVRIAGIEISTALHNASRNGLAFLSARPVNPGTIIFINLFCHDDDRPRVPAVVRHATHNDHGYLIGCEFLLEDYLCSQAVGQ
;
A
#
# COMPACT_ATOMS: atom_id res chain seq x y z
N MET A 1 20.92 -16.02 5.93
CA MET A 1 20.75 -14.58 6.18
C MET A 1 20.74 -13.87 4.84
N ARG A 2 19.67 -13.15 4.48
CA ARG A 2 19.70 -12.25 3.32
C ARG A 2 20.41 -10.98 3.77
N THR A 3 21.60 -10.71 3.24
CA THR A 3 22.23 -9.39 3.33
C THR A 3 21.32 -8.39 2.63
N ILE A 4 20.76 -7.45 3.38
CA ILE A 4 20.00 -6.33 2.82
C ILE A 4 21.04 -5.32 2.34
N THR A 5 21.09 -5.10 1.03
CA THR A 5 22.20 -4.39 0.34
C THR A 5 21.90 -2.89 0.18
N GLY A 6 20.73 -2.41 0.61
CA GLY A 6 20.39 -0.99 0.64
C GLY A 6 18.93 -0.70 1.03
N PRO A 7 18.55 0.58 1.24
CA PRO A 7 17.20 0.98 1.64
C PRO A 7 16.10 0.48 0.70
N SER A 8 16.31 0.55 -0.62
CA SER A 8 15.32 0.07 -1.61
C SER A 8 15.08 -1.44 -1.53
N GLU A 9 16.10 -2.24 -1.23
CA GLU A 9 15.95 -3.70 -1.04
C GLU A 9 15.17 -4.03 0.23
N LEU A 10 15.39 -3.25 1.30
CA LEU A 10 14.63 -3.37 2.53
C LEU A 10 13.14 -3.13 2.26
N ILE A 11 12.82 -2.03 1.58
CA ILE A 11 11.44 -1.69 1.19
C ILE A 11 10.83 -2.77 0.27
N ARG A 12 11.58 -3.30 -0.70
CA ARG A 12 11.12 -4.44 -1.53
C ARG A 12 10.79 -5.66 -0.67
N GLY A 13 11.62 -5.96 0.32
CA GLY A 13 11.40 -7.04 1.29
C GLY A 13 10.11 -6.86 2.08
N GLU A 14 9.83 -5.63 2.52
CA GLU A 14 8.58 -5.29 3.22
C GLU A 14 7.35 -5.42 2.32
N ILE A 15 7.41 -4.94 1.08
CA ILE A 15 6.35 -5.15 0.09
C ILE A 15 6.08 -6.65 -0.11
N ASP A 16 7.14 -7.46 -0.25
CA ASP A 16 7.01 -8.91 -0.40
C ASP A 16 6.40 -9.57 0.84
N CYS A 17 6.82 -9.17 2.04
CA CYS A 17 6.25 -9.65 3.30
C CYS A 17 4.76 -9.32 3.39
N PHE A 18 4.40 -8.08 3.08
CA PHE A 18 3.02 -7.61 3.06
C PHE A 18 2.16 -8.39 2.06
N LEU A 19 2.63 -8.58 0.83
CA LEU A 19 1.87 -9.34 -0.18
C LEU A 19 1.67 -10.79 0.23
N GLN A 20 2.66 -11.42 0.87
CA GLN A 20 2.50 -12.77 1.42
C GLN A 20 1.47 -12.80 2.56
N ALA A 21 1.51 -11.82 3.46
CA ALA A 21 0.58 -11.73 4.57
C ALA A 21 -0.86 -11.44 4.10
N ALA A 22 -1.03 -10.51 3.16
CA ALA A 22 -2.31 -10.20 2.53
C ALA A 22 -2.90 -11.42 1.82
N ARG A 23 -2.08 -12.17 1.08
CA ARG A 23 -2.50 -13.44 0.43
C ARG A 23 -2.95 -14.50 1.44
N ARG A 24 -2.24 -14.66 2.57
CA ARG A 24 -2.60 -15.62 3.63
C ARG A 24 -3.88 -15.24 4.37
N ARG A 25 -4.18 -13.94 4.50
CA ARG A 25 -5.43 -13.45 5.10
C ARG A 25 -6.62 -13.40 4.13
N SER A 26 -6.37 -13.53 2.83
CA SER A 26 -7.41 -13.71 1.81
C SER A 26 -7.96 -15.14 1.91
N GLU A 27 -9.11 -15.30 2.57
CA GLU A 27 -9.80 -16.60 2.61
C GLU A 27 -10.23 -17.05 1.21
N TYR A 28 -10.14 -18.37 1.02
CA TYR A 28 -10.50 -19.18 -0.14
C TYR A 28 -11.88 -18.83 -0.72
N ASP A 29 -11.98 -18.56 -2.02
CA ASP A 29 -13.25 -18.36 -2.74
C ASP A 29 -13.58 -19.62 -3.58
N PRO A 30 -14.53 -20.47 -3.15
CA PRO A 30 -14.81 -21.75 -3.80
C PRO A 30 -15.82 -21.68 -4.96
N VAL A 31 -16.31 -20.50 -5.38
CA VAL A 31 -17.44 -20.43 -6.34
C VAL A 31 -16.99 -19.94 -7.73
N PRO A 32 -17.11 -20.77 -8.79
CA PRO A 32 -16.84 -20.33 -10.16
C PRO A 32 -18.09 -19.69 -10.75
N ARG A 33 -18.21 -18.35 -10.74
CA ARG A 33 -19.31 -17.67 -11.46
C ARG A 33 -18.89 -16.41 -12.23
N ARG A 34 -18.83 -16.58 -13.56
CA ARG A 34 -19.26 -15.69 -14.66
C ARG A 34 -18.83 -14.20 -14.68
N ARG A 35 -17.88 -13.75 -13.84
CA ARG A 35 -17.21 -12.43 -13.91
C ARG A 35 -15.74 -12.61 -13.55
N THR A 36 -14.83 -11.88 -14.19
CA THR A 36 -13.40 -12.25 -14.22
C THR A 36 -12.63 -11.97 -12.92
N ASP A 37 -13.05 -11.05 -12.05
CA ASP A 37 -12.25 -10.70 -10.85
C ASP A 37 -13.02 -10.75 -9.51
N ARG A 38 -12.37 -11.40 -8.54
CA ARG A 38 -12.81 -11.74 -7.18
C ARG A 38 -12.76 -10.52 -6.24
N ARG A 39 -13.68 -10.40 -5.27
CA ARG A 39 -13.61 -9.41 -4.16
C ARG A 39 -13.35 -10.10 -2.82
N TYR A 40 -12.35 -9.61 -2.07
CA TYR A 40 -12.00 -10.07 -0.73
C TYR A 40 -12.41 -9.03 0.32
N HIS A 41 -13.27 -9.39 1.28
CA HIS A 41 -13.76 -8.50 2.35
C HIS A 41 -13.01 -8.71 3.68
N ARG A 42 -11.69 -8.52 3.69
CA ARG A 42 -10.99 -8.03 4.88
C ARG A 42 -10.09 -6.89 4.45
N SER A 43 -10.62 -5.68 4.57
CA SER A 43 -9.89 -4.41 4.46
C SER A 43 -8.65 -4.46 5.34
N TRP A 44 -7.47 -4.59 4.73
CA TRP A 44 -6.22 -4.50 5.46
C TRP A 44 -6.02 -3.03 5.87
N PRO A 45 -5.93 -2.71 7.18
CA PRO A 45 -5.78 -1.33 7.60
C PRO A 45 -4.41 -0.80 7.19
N LEU A 46 -4.40 0.42 6.65
CA LEU A 46 -3.21 1.15 6.26
C LEU A 46 -3.18 2.47 7.03
N GLN A 47 -1.98 2.92 7.34
CA GLN A 47 -1.73 4.31 7.69
C GLN A 47 -1.02 4.98 6.52
N VAL A 48 -1.55 6.09 6.02
CA VAL A 48 -0.96 6.80 4.89
C VAL A 48 -0.63 8.21 5.34
N ARG A 49 0.61 8.63 5.13
CA ARG A 49 1.01 10.02 5.34
C ARG A 49 0.98 10.79 4.04
N ILE A 50 0.22 11.87 4.02
CA ILE A 50 0.03 12.76 2.88
C ILE A 50 0.33 14.18 3.33
N ALA A 51 1.35 14.82 2.74
CA ALA A 51 1.76 16.19 3.10
C ALA A 51 1.94 16.39 4.63
N GLY A 52 2.50 15.39 5.32
CA GLY A 52 2.72 15.42 6.78
C GLY A 52 1.53 15.02 7.64
N ILE A 53 0.36 14.77 7.06
CA ILE A 53 -0.86 14.36 7.77
C ILE A 53 -1.02 12.84 7.67
N GLU A 54 -1.17 12.16 8.81
CA GLU A 54 -1.52 10.74 8.87
C GLU A 54 -3.02 10.55 8.67
N ILE A 55 -3.38 9.63 7.78
CA ILE A 55 -4.76 9.16 7.59
C ILE A 55 -4.82 7.65 7.75
N SER A 56 -5.85 7.18 8.46
CA SER A 56 -6.18 5.75 8.52
C SER A 56 -7.12 5.40 7.38
N THR A 57 -6.79 4.35 6.64
CA THR A 57 -7.57 3.89 5.49
C THR A 57 -7.55 2.36 5.39
N ALA A 58 -8.36 1.82 4.48
CA ALA A 58 -8.42 0.43 4.14
C ALA A 58 -7.81 0.17 2.76
N LEU A 59 -6.97 -0.86 2.68
CA LEU A 59 -6.52 -1.42 1.41
C LEU A 59 -7.73 -1.84 0.57
N HIS A 60 -7.74 -1.41 -0.68
CA HIS A 60 -8.66 -1.89 -1.70
C HIS A 60 -8.06 -3.08 -2.47
N ASN A 61 -6.84 -2.93 -3.00
CA ASN A 61 -6.07 -3.99 -3.64
C ASN A 61 -4.56 -3.68 -3.58
N ALA A 62 -3.72 -4.70 -3.81
CA ALA A 62 -2.26 -4.55 -3.83
C ALA A 62 -1.61 -5.46 -4.88
N SER A 63 -0.45 -5.03 -5.36
CA SER A 63 0.43 -5.75 -6.27
C SER A 63 1.89 -5.53 -5.88
N ARG A 64 2.83 -6.12 -6.63
CA ARG A 64 4.28 -5.88 -6.44
C ARG A 64 4.70 -4.44 -6.73
N ASN A 65 3.96 -3.73 -7.58
CA ASN A 65 4.36 -2.41 -8.07
C ASN A 65 3.57 -1.28 -7.40
N GLY A 66 2.52 -1.59 -6.65
CA GLY A 66 1.66 -0.55 -6.09
C GLY A 66 0.44 -1.12 -5.40
N LEU A 67 -0.38 -0.22 -4.86
CA LEU A 67 -1.61 -0.54 -4.17
C LEU A 67 -2.67 0.53 -4.41
N ALA A 68 -3.90 0.22 -4.06
CA ALA A 68 -4.98 1.19 -4.02
C ALA A 68 -5.68 1.17 -2.66
N PHE A 69 -6.19 2.32 -2.23
CA PHE A 69 -6.97 2.50 -1.01
C PHE A 69 -8.10 3.51 -1.21
N LEU A 70 -9.07 3.52 -0.29
CA LEU A 70 -10.21 4.44 -0.33
C LEU A 70 -9.95 5.66 0.56
N SER A 71 -10.19 6.87 0.04
CA SER A 71 -10.04 8.12 0.78
C SER A 71 -11.33 8.92 0.72
N ALA A 72 -11.67 9.62 1.81
CA ALA A 72 -12.78 10.56 1.82
C ALA A 72 -12.51 11.82 0.98
N ARG A 73 -11.24 12.12 0.70
CA ARG A 73 -10.80 13.30 -0.06
C ARG A 73 -9.93 12.88 -1.26
N PRO A 74 -9.97 13.63 -2.37
CA PRO A 74 -9.07 13.36 -3.48
C PRO A 74 -7.63 13.63 -3.05
N VAL A 75 -6.70 12.91 -3.69
CA VAL A 75 -5.26 13.17 -3.58
C VAL A 75 -4.75 13.40 -4.99
N ASN A 76 -4.00 14.48 -5.20
CA ASN A 76 -3.57 14.87 -6.54
C ASN A 76 -2.56 13.83 -7.10
N PRO A 77 -2.71 13.40 -8.37
CA PRO A 77 -1.67 12.64 -9.05
C PRO A 77 -0.31 13.32 -9.00
N GLY A 78 0.75 12.54 -8.85
CA GLY A 78 2.12 13.03 -8.64
C GLY A 78 2.48 13.29 -7.17
N THR A 79 1.51 13.28 -6.25
CA THR A 79 1.79 13.43 -4.82
C THR A 79 2.57 12.22 -4.30
N ILE A 80 3.69 12.46 -3.63
CA ILE A 80 4.44 11.43 -2.89
C ILE A 80 3.78 11.24 -1.53
N ILE A 81 3.52 9.98 -1.18
CA ILE A 81 2.92 9.54 0.08
C ILE A 81 3.80 8.47 0.72
N PHE A 82 3.64 8.28 2.02
CA PHE A 82 4.35 7.24 2.77
C PHE A 82 3.35 6.32 3.45
N ILE A 83 3.39 5.04 3.13
CA ILE A 83 2.38 4.07 3.54
C ILE A 83 2.96 3.14 4.59
N ASN A 84 2.40 3.13 5.80
CA ASN A 84 2.64 2.04 6.75
C ASN A 84 1.75 0.85 6.37
N LEU A 85 2.37 -0.19 5.81
CA LEU A 85 1.70 -1.43 5.41
C LEU A 85 1.32 -2.31 6.61
N PHE A 86 1.92 -2.09 7.78
CA PHE A 86 1.68 -2.83 9.01
C PHE A 86 1.41 -1.83 10.13
N CYS A 87 0.27 -1.14 10.09
CA CYS A 87 -0.08 -0.03 11.01
C CYS A 87 -0.19 -0.37 12.51
N HIS A 88 0.16 -1.60 12.91
CA HIS A 88 0.25 -2.03 14.31
C HIS A 88 1.70 -2.31 14.74
N ASP A 89 2.64 -2.11 13.82
CA ASP A 89 4.07 -2.35 13.98
C ASP A 89 4.80 -1.07 13.58
N ASP A 90 5.02 -0.18 14.55
CA ASP A 90 5.63 1.13 14.34
C ASP A 90 7.13 1.04 14.00
N ASP A 91 7.75 -0.13 14.25
CA ASP A 91 9.16 -0.38 13.94
C ASP A 91 9.39 -0.74 12.47
N ARG A 92 8.31 -0.93 11.69
CA ARG A 92 8.40 -1.21 10.26
C ARG A 92 8.48 0.07 9.43
N PRO A 93 9.34 0.08 8.40
CA PRO A 93 9.52 1.25 7.57
C PRO A 93 8.24 1.54 6.80
N ARG A 94 8.05 2.82 6.50
CA ARG A 94 7.01 3.22 5.55
C ARG A 94 7.45 2.88 4.13
N VAL A 95 6.50 2.63 3.26
CA VAL A 95 6.75 2.42 1.83
C VAL A 95 6.42 3.70 1.07
N PRO A 96 7.40 4.36 0.44
CA PRO A 96 7.13 5.53 -0.37
C PRO A 96 6.37 5.11 -1.64
N ALA A 97 5.42 5.94 -2.04
CA ALA A 97 4.62 5.73 -3.24
C ALA A 97 4.23 7.06 -3.88
N VAL A 98 3.98 7.06 -5.18
CA VAL A 98 3.39 8.18 -5.92
C VAL A 98 1.94 7.89 -6.25
N VAL A 99 1.07 8.88 -6.05
CA VAL A 99 -0.32 8.80 -6.53
C VAL A 99 -0.32 8.85 -8.05
N ARG A 100 -0.88 7.82 -8.70
CA ARG A 100 -1.02 7.76 -10.16
C ARG A 100 -2.38 8.27 -10.62
N HIS A 101 -3.44 8.00 -9.86
CA HIS A 101 -4.78 8.47 -10.15
C HIS A 101 -5.66 8.53 -8.89
N ALA A 102 -6.71 9.34 -8.95
CA ALA A 102 -7.77 9.40 -7.96
C ALA A 102 -9.12 9.36 -8.67
N THR A 103 -9.89 8.30 -8.46
CA THR A 103 -11.17 8.08 -9.14
C THR A 103 -12.30 8.21 -8.14
N HIS A 104 -13.24 9.13 -8.37
CA HIS A 104 -14.42 9.26 -7.53
C HIS A 104 -15.37 8.06 -7.70
N ASN A 105 -15.97 7.60 -6.61
CA ASN A 105 -17.01 6.58 -6.57
C ASN A 105 -18.05 6.91 -5.48
N ASP A 106 -19.07 6.07 -5.33
CA ASP A 106 -20.18 6.27 -4.38
C ASP A 106 -19.75 6.30 -2.90
N HIS A 107 -18.49 5.95 -2.61
CA HIS A 107 -17.92 5.83 -1.26
C HIS A 107 -16.71 6.75 -1.03
N GLY A 108 -16.44 7.69 -1.94
CA GLY A 108 -15.31 8.62 -1.88
C GLY A 108 -14.38 8.51 -3.09
N TYR A 109 -13.08 8.45 -2.85
CA TYR A 109 -12.06 8.40 -3.89
C TYR A 109 -11.22 7.14 -3.78
N LEU A 110 -11.16 6.36 -4.85
CA LEU A 110 -10.19 5.29 -5.01
C LEU A 110 -8.85 5.89 -5.46
N ILE A 111 -7.85 5.81 -4.58
CA ILE A 111 -6.51 6.36 -4.81
C ILE A 111 -5.60 5.21 -5.24
N GLY A 112 -5.13 5.25 -6.49
CA GLY A 112 -4.17 4.30 -7.03
C GLY A 112 -2.75 4.83 -6.91
N CYS A 113 -1.86 4.02 -6.33
CA CYS A 113 -0.49 4.41 -6.03
C CYS A 113 0.51 3.42 -6.63
N GLU A 114 1.68 3.92 -7.00
CA GLU A 114 2.83 3.11 -7.43
C GLU A 114 3.96 3.27 -6.42
N PHE A 115 4.59 2.16 -6.03
CA PHE A 115 5.71 2.19 -5.09
C PHE A 115 6.93 2.84 -5.73
N LEU A 116 7.58 3.68 -4.95
CA LEU A 116 8.83 4.34 -5.29
C LEU A 116 9.97 3.56 -4.63
N LEU A 117 11.02 3.25 -5.39
CA LEU A 117 12.13 2.42 -4.94
C LEU A 117 13.48 3.10 -5.14
N GLU A 118 13.46 4.42 -5.31
CA GLU A 118 14.64 5.28 -5.31
C GLU A 118 15.22 5.35 -3.90
N ASP A 119 16.52 5.06 -3.76
CA ASP A 119 17.18 4.91 -2.45
C ASP A 119 17.00 6.11 -1.53
N TYR A 120 17.02 7.34 -2.06
CA TYR A 120 16.86 8.54 -1.24
C TYR A 120 15.46 8.63 -0.59
N LEU A 121 14.40 8.19 -1.28
CA LEU A 121 13.05 8.13 -0.72
C LEU A 121 12.91 6.97 0.28
N CYS A 122 13.50 5.82 -0.05
CA CYS A 122 13.52 4.68 0.84
C CYS A 122 14.27 4.98 2.15
N SER A 123 15.39 5.72 2.10
CA SER A 123 16.10 6.19 3.29
C SER A 123 15.23 7.08 4.17
N GLN A 124 14.47 8.00 3.58
CA GLN A 124 13.52 8.84 4.32
C GLN A 124 12.40 8.03 4.97
N ALA A 125 12.07 6.85 4.44
CA ALA A 125 10.98 6.03 4.94
C ALA A 125 11.42 5.02 6.02
N VAL A 126 12.73 4.76 6.15
CA VAL A 126 13.34 3.92 7.19
C VAL A 126 13.67 4.73 8.47
N GLY A 127 13.93 6.03 8.34
CA GLY A 127 14.31 6.90 9.47
C GLY A 127 13.17 7.66 10.14
N GLN A 128 11.92 7.21 10.00
CA GLN A 128 10.72 7.95 10.43
C GLN A 128 9.75 7.12 11.25
#